data_AF-A0A1U8HMI8-F1
#
_entry.id   AF-A0A1U8HMI8-F1
#
_cell.length_a   1.000
_cell.length_b   1.000
_cell.length_c   1.000
_cell.angle_alpha   90.00
_cell.angle_beta   90.00
_cell.angle_gamma   90.00
#
_symmetry.space_group_name_H-M   'P 1'
#
loop_
_entity.id
_entity.type
_entity.pdbx_description
1 polymer ?
#
loop_
_entity_poly.entity_id
_entity_poly.type
_entity_poly.pdbx_seq_one_letter_code
_entity_poly.pdbx_strand_id
1 'polypeptide(L)'
;MEELELEREEGGSLRKLAVRGVPKLESLPQWILLGSIKTLQHLYISNLNNLWTLPTWFQHFTSLQNLYIINCPKLSCLSEGMQHLTALKRLTIGGCPKLNKRCIEETGEDWPKIAHVPDFYCGDFETTTNDK
;
A
#
# COMPACT_ATOMS: atom_id res chain seq x y z
N MET A 1 18.37 10.36 5.03
CA MET A 1 17.77 10.84 3.77
C MET A 1 16.38 10.23 3.74
N GLU A 2 15.39 10.99 4.20
CA GLU A 2 13.99 10.56 4.34
C GLU A 2 13.28 11.02 3.06
N GLU A 3 13.30 10.21 2.01
CA GLU A 3 12.81 10.63 0.69
C GLU A 3 11.55 9.86 0.28
N LEU A 4 10.52 10.63 -0.07
CA LEU A 4 9.37 10.15 -0.82
C LEU A 4 9.77 10.23 -2.29
N GLU A 5 10.20 9.11 -2.86
CA GLU A 5 10.59 9.03 -4.26
C GLU A 5 9.33 9.15 -5.15
N LEU A 6 9.27 10.27 -5.87
CA LEU A 6 8.21 10.60 -6.81
C LEU A 6 8.74 10.48 -8.23
N GLU A 7 8.44 9.37 -8.90
CA GLU A 7 8.73 9.23 -10.32
C GLU A 7 7.61 9.90 -11.14
N ARG A 8 7.87 11.10 -11.64
CA ARG A 8 6.97 11.81 -12.57
C ARG A 8 7.44 11.57 -14.01
N GLU A 9 6.55 11.11 -14.88
CA GLU A 9 6.77 11.19 -16.33
C GLU A 9 6.58 12.64 -16.79
N GLU A 10 7.46 13.12 -17.67
CA GLU A 10 7.38 14.45 -18.30
C GLU A 10 6.02 14.59 -19.01
N GLY A 11 5.14 15.48 -18.49
CA GLY A 11 3.78 15.65 -19.03
C GLY A 11 2.61 15.47 -18.06
N GLY A 12 2.84 15.48 -16.74
CA GLY A 12 1.85 16.01 -15.80
C GLY A 12 0.96 15.03 -15.04
N SER A 13 1.33 13.75 -14.87
CA SER A 13 0.55 12.83 -14.03
C SER A 13 1.40 11.75 -13.38
N LEU A 14 1.27 11.61 -12.06
CA LEU A 14 2.04 10.65 -11.27
C LEU A 14 1.42 9.25 -11.41
N ARG A 15 2.17 8.31 -12.03
CA ARG A 15 1.73 6.91 -12.20
C ARG A 15 2.26 5.97 -11.14
N LYS A 16 3.43 6.28 -10.60
CA LYS A 16 4.13 5.46 -9.60
C LYS A 16 4.49 6.35 -8.41
N LEU A 17 4.25 5.85 -7.21
CA LEU A 17 4.60 6.51 -5.97
C LEU A 17 5.23 5.51 -5.02
N ALA A 18 6.38 5.88 -4.45
CA ALA A 18 7.00 5.13 -3.36
C ALA A 18 7.05 5.99 -2.09
N VAL A 19 6.53 5.45 -1.00
CA VAL A 19 6.59 6.02 0.35
C VAL A 19 7.46 5.09 1.19
N ARG A 20 8.69 5.51 1.50
CA ARG A 20 9.68 4.65 2.13
C ARG A 20 10.35 5.30 3.34
N GLY A 21 10.52 4.55 4.41
CA GLY A 21 11.51 4.87 5.46
C GLY A 21 11.31 6.22 6.16
N VAL A 22 10.07 6.68 6.33
CA VAL A 22 9.76 7.93 7.05
C VAL A 22 9.51 7.61 8.53
N PRO A 23 10.50 7.85 9.43
CA PRO A 23 10.50 7.30 10.79
C PRO A 23 9.48 7.94 11.72
N LYS A 24 8.80 9.02 11.32
CA LYS A 24 7.73 9.68 12.10
C LYS A 24 6.37 9.67 11.41
N LEU A 25 6.24 8.95 10.29
CA LEU A 25 5.01 8.96 9.53
C LEU A 25 3.98 8.02 10.17
N GLU A 26 3.02 8.62 10.88
CA GLU A 26 1.89 7.90 11.48
C GLU A 26 0.73 7.72 10.50
N SER A 27 0.64 8.57 9.48
CA SER A 27 -0.34 8.51 8.40
C SER A 27 0.24 9.05 7.10
N LEU A 28 -0.24 8.56 5.95
CA LEU A 28 0.22 9.06 4.65
C LEU A 28 -0.25 10.50 4.43
N PRO A 29 0.59 11.37 3.85
CA PRO A 29 0.26 12.78 3.70
C PRO A 29 -0.80 13.02 2.62
N GLN A 30 -1.70 13.97 2.86
CA GLN A 30 -2.84 14.24 1.97
C GLN A 30 -2.44 14.76 0.59
N TRP A 31 -1.25 15.32 0.42
CA TRP A 31 -0.81 15.81 -0.89
C TRP A 31 -0.69 14.69 -1.95
N ILE A 32 -0.62 13.42 -1.54
CA ILE A 32 -0.70 12.27 -2.46
C ILE A 32 -2.03 12.26 -3.25
N LEU A 33 -3.08 12.88 -2.73
CA LEU A 33 -4.34 13.10 -3.43
C LEU A 33 -4.25 14.18 -4.51
N LEU A 34 -3.31 15.11 -4.40
CA LEU A 34 -3.21 16.26 -5.29
C LEU A 34 -2.53 15.85 -6.59
N GLY A 35 -3.33 15.42 -7.57
CA GLY A 35 -2.92 15.19 -8.96
C GLY A 35 -2.66 13.73 -9.34
N SER A 36 -2.70 12.80 -8.39
CA SER A 36 -2.42 11.36 -8.62
C SER A 36 -3.67 10.47 -8.61
N ILE A 37 -4.81 10.95 -8.10
CA ILE A 37 -5.99 10.09 -7.82
C ILE A 37 -6.44 9.26 -9.04
N LYS A 38 -6.46 9.89 -10.22
CA LYS A 38 -6.95 9.27 -11.46
C LYS A 38 -5.84 8.67 -12.33
N THR A 39 -4.60 8.70 -11.88
CA THR A 39 -3.43 8.40 -12.72
C THR A 39 -2.44 7.47 -12.05
N LEU A 40 -2.45 7.41 -10.72
CA LEU A 40 -1.63 6.53 -9.93
C LEU A 40 -2.06 5.08 -10.16
N GLN A 41 -1.13 4.29 -10.67
CA GLN A 41 -1.30 2.89 -11.01
C GLN A 41 -0.49 1.97 -10.09
N HIS A 42 0.60 2.49 -9.51
CA HIS A 42 1.48 1.73 -8.63
C HIS A 42 1.79 2.52 -7.36
N LEU A 43 1.52 1.91 -6.21
CA LEU A 43 1.83 2.47 -4.90
C LEU A 43 2.67 1.49 -4.10
N TYR A 44 3.84 1.95 -3.68
CA TYR A 44 4.75 1.20 -2.82
C TYR A 44 4.82 1.89 -1.47
N ILE A 45 4.45 1.18 -0.41
CA ILE A 45 4.55 1.62 0.98
C ILE A 45 5.54 0.68 1.64
N SER A 46 6.69 1.18 2.09
CA SER A 46 7.65 0.33 2.77
C SER A 46 8.39 0.95 3.94
N ASN A 47 8.81 0.11 4.89
CA ASN A 47 9.64 0.50 6.03
C ASN A 47 9.02 1.65 6.86
N LEU A 48 7.70 1.66 7.03
CA LEU A 48 7.00 2.66 7.84
C LEU A 48 6.70 2.11 9.23
N ASN A 49 7.64 2.32 10.15
CA ASN A 49 7.60 1.75 11.49
C ASN A 49 6.53 2.35 12.41
N ASN A 50 5.99 3.52 12.05
CA ASN A 50 4.96 4.23 12.83
C ASN A 50 3.60 4.32 12.16
N LEU A 51 3.47 3.85 10.91
CA LEU A 51 2.19 3.80 10.21
C LEU A 51 1.29 2.75 10.90
N TRP A 52 0.17 3.19 11.44
CA TRP A 52 -0.77 2.30 12.16
C TRP A 52 -2.03 1.98 11.34
N THR A 53 -2.41 2.86 10.42
CA THR A 53 -3.57 2.69 9.54
C THR A 53 -3.34 3.30 8.16
N LEU A 54 -4.02 2.75 7.15
CA LEU A 54 -4.13 3.41 5.84
C LEU A 54 -5.22 4.49 5.90
N PRO A 55 -5.03 5.63 5.22
CA PRO A 55 -6.02 6.69 5.23
C PRO A 55 -7.29 6.30 4.46
N THR A 56 -8.43 6.85 4.90
CA THR A 56 -9.76 6.59 4.32
C THR A 56 -9.87 7.06 2.87
N TRP A 57 -9.09 8.07 2.48
CA TRP A 57 -9.05 8.60 1.12
C TRP A 57 -8.45 7.65 0.08
N PHE A 58 -7.96 6.46 0.48
CA PHE A 58 -7.55 5.39 -0.45
C PHE A 58 -8.65 5.04 -1.45
N GLN A 59 -9.92 5.12 -1.04
CA GLN A 59 -11.08 4.86 -1.91
C GLN A 59 -11.07 5.66 -3.23
N HIS A 60 -10.33 6.77 -3.28
CA HIS A 60 -10.31 7.64 -4.44
C HIS A 60 -9.36 7.15 -5.55
N PHE A 61 -8.36 6.29 -5.28
CA PHE A 61 -7.42 5.83 -6.31
C PHE A 61 -8.02 4.76 -7.23
N THR A 62 -9.03 5.14 -8.00
CA THR A 62 -9.75 4.24 -8.91
C THR A 62 -8.90 3.72 -10.06
N SER A 63 -7.72 4.29 -10.29
CA SER A 63 -6.76 3.83 -11.30
C SER A 63 -5.64 2.94 -10.75
N LEU A 64 -5.61 2.72 -9.43
CA LEU A 64 -4.56 1.94 -8.78
C LEU A 64 -4.67 0.47 -9.19
N GLN A 65 -3.59 -0.06 -9.75
CA GLN A 65 -3.53 -1.44 -10.23
C GLN A 65 -2.66 -2.32 -9.35
N ASN A 66 -1.64 -1.75 -8.71
CA ASN A 66 -0.68 -2.50 -7.89
C ASN A 66 -0.42 -1.76 -6.58
N LEU A 67 -0.63 -2.44 -5.47
CA LEU A 67 -0.32 -1.96 -4.12
C LEU A 67 0.64 -2.92 -3.43
N TYR A 68 1.76 -2.38 -2.95
CA TYR A 68 2.75 -3.12 -2.18
C TYR A 68 2.90 -2.49 -0.80
N ILE A 69 2.69 -3.26 0.25
CA ILE A 69 2.82 -2.85 1.65
C ILE A 69 3.85 -3.76 2.32
N ILE A 70 5.06 -3.24 2.53
CA ILE A 70 6.22 -4.03 2.93
C ILE A 70 6.83 -3.50 4.23
N ASN A 71 7.14 -4.35 5.20
CA ASN A 71 7.85 -3.96 6.42
C ASN A 71 7.19 -2.78 7.17
N CYS A 72 5.88 -2.85 7.40
CA CYS A 72 5.11 -1.86 8.16
C CYS A 72 4.59 -2.52 9.45
N PRO A 73 5.44 -2.69 10.49
CA PRO A 73 5.14 -3.59 11.61
C PRO A 73 4.00 -3.11 12.52
N LYS A 74 3.72 -1.80 12.55
CA LYS A 74 2.63 -1.22 13.35
C LYS A 74 1.30 -1.16 12.60
N LEU A 75 1.30 -1.34 11.28
CA LEU A 75 0.10 -1.25 10.46
C LEU A 75 -0.83 -2.41 10.85
N SER A 76 -1.95 -2.06 11.48
CA SER A 76 -2.79 -3.04 12.16
C SER A 76 -4.06 -3.39 11.41
N CYS A 77 -4.49 -2.60 10.42
CA CYS A 77 -5.70 -2.87 9.65
C CYS A 77 -5.66 -2.22 8.27
N LEU A 78 -6.48 -2.74 7.36
CA LEU A 78 -6.80 -2.07 6.09
C LEU A 78 -7.91 -1.03 6.30
N SER A 79 -7.85 0.05 5.51
CA SER A 79 -8.94 1.03 5.49
C SER A 79 -10.17 0.46 4.78
N GLU A 80 -11.36 0.92 5.17
CA GLU A 80 -12.62 0.60 4.48
C GLU A 80 -12.60 1.01 2.99
N GLY A 81 -11.70 1.94 2.62
CA GLY A 81 -11.54 2.39 1.25
C GLY A 81 -11.00 1.35 0.28
N MET A 82 -10.41 0.26 0.77
CA MET A 82 -9.79 -0.79 -0.05
C MET A 82 -10.80 -1.47 -0.99
N GLN A 83 -12.05 -1.66 -0.55
CA GLN A 83 -13.11 -2.27 -1.36
C GLN A 83 -13.48 -1.44 -2.60
N HIS A 84 -13.16 -0.13 -2.59
CA HIS A 84 -13.45 0.78 -3.71
C HIS A 84 -12.35 0.80 -4.76
N LEU A 85 -11.22 0.12 -4.52
CA LEU A 85 -10.12 -0.01 -5.47
C LEU A 85 -10.43 -1.09 -6.51
N THR A 86 -11.43 -0.85 -7.34
CA THR A 86 -11.94 -1.84 -8.32
C THR A 86 -10.97 -2.13 -9.47
N ALA A 87 -10.02 -1.25 -9.75
CA ALA A 87 -8.97 -1.47 -10.74
C ALA A 87 -7.75 -2.22 -10.17
N LEU A 88 -7.75 -2.53 -8.87
CA LEU A 88 -6.63 -3.17 -8.18
C LEU A 88 -6.50 -4.61 -8.68
N LYS A 89 -5.38 -4.90 -9.34
CA LYS A 89 -5.06 -6.22 -9.87
C LYS A 89 -4.19 -7.00 -8.91
N ARG A 90 -3.26 -6.31 -8.24
CA ARG A 90 -2.29 -6.92 -7.34
C ARG A 90 -2.23 -6.22 -6.00
N LEU A 91 -2.22 -7.01 -4.93
CA LEU A 91 -1.93 -6.59 -3.58
C LEU A 91 -0.89 -7.52 -2.96
N THR A 92 0.23 -6.96 -2.53
CA THR A 92 1.27 -7.69 -1.81
C THR A 92 1.44 -7.07 -0.43
N ILE A 93 1.25 -7.88 0.61
CA ILE A 93 1.50 -7.50 2.00
C ILE A 93 2.59 -8.42 2.54
N GLY A 94 3.68 -7.85 3.05
CA GLY A 94 4.67 -8.66 3.75
C GLY A 94 5.53 -7.93 4.76
N GLY A 95 6.07 -8.66 5.74
CA GLY A 95 6.73 -8.04 6.89
C GLY A 95 5.79 -7.13 7.71
N CYS A 96 4.48 -7.41 7.67
CA CYS A 96 3.44 -6.63 8.36
C CYS A 96 2.66 -7.57 9.31
N PRO A 97 3.24 -8.03 10.43
CA PRO A 97 2.72 -9.15 11.22
C PRO A 97 1.30 -8.94 11.78
N LYS A 98 0.90 -7.71 12.08
CA LYS A 98 -0.46 -7.40 12.54
C LYS A 98 -1.47 -7.48 11.39
N LEU A 99 -1.14 -6.87 10.26
CA LEU A 99 -1.97 -6.86 9.07
C LEU A 99 -2.08 -8.26 8.44
N ASN A 100 -0.97 -9.00 8.40
CA ASN A 100 -0.91 -10.33 7.81
C ASN A 100 -1.95 -11.28 8.44
N LYS A 101 -2.12 -11.21 9.76
CA LYS A 101 -3.12 -12.02 10.50
C LYS A 101 -4.57 -11.65 10.18
N ARG A 102 -4.83 -10.47 9.64
CA ARG A 102 -6.18 -9.97 9.31
C ARG A 102 -6.54 -10.14 7.85
N CYS A 103 -5.57 -10.36 6.98
CA CYS A 103 -5.78 -10.55 5.56
C CYS A 103 -5.73 -12.03 5.13
N ILE A 104 -5.91 -12.96 6.09
CA ILE A 104 -5.99 -14.39 5.81
C ILE A 104 -7.20 -14.65 4.90
N GLU A 105 -6.99 -15.36 3.81
CA GLU A 105 -8.04 -15.74 2.87
C GLU A 105 -9.21 -16.42 3.59
N GLU A 106 -10.44 -16.00 3.24
CA GLU A 106 -11.74 -16.45 3.76
C GLU A 106 -12.03 -16.19 5.25
N THR A 107 -11.02 -16.00 6.09
CA THR A 107 -11.15 -16.00 7.56
C THR A 107 -10.67 -14.72 8.24
N GLY A 108 -9.85 -13.92 7.56
CA GLY A 108 -9.30 -12.68 8.08
C GLY A 108 -10.33 -11.56 8.14
N GLU A 109 -10.31 -10.76 9.22
CA GLU A 109 -11.23 -9.63 9.39
C GLU A 109 -11.18 -8.58 8.27
N ASP A 110 -10.01 -8.39 7.64
CA ASP A 110 -9.82 -7.47 6.54
C ASP A 110 -9.89 -8.15 5.17
N TRP A 111 -10.06 -9.48 5.10
CA TRP A 111 -10.21 -10.22 3.84
C TRP A 111 -11.37 -9.71 2.96
N PRO A 112 -12.58 -9.44 3.49
CA PRO A 112 -13.69 -8.94 2.66
C PRO A 112 -13.38 -7.63 1.92
N LYS A 113 -12.41 -6.84 2.41
CA LYS A 113 -12.00 -5.56 1.81
C LYS A 113 -11.09 -5.73 0.60
N ILE A 114 -10.53 -6.92 0.41
CA ILE A 114 -9.53 -7.24 -0.62
C ILE A 114 -9.84 -8.51 -1.41
N ALA A 115 -10.94 -9.21 -1.09
CA ALA A 115 -11.36 -10.43 -1.78
C ALA A 115 -11.65 -10.22 -3.28
N HIS A 116 -11.83 -8.97 -3.72
CA HIS A 116 -11.98 -8.61 -5.14
C HIS A 116 -10.66 -8.55 -5.91
N VAL A 117 -9.51 -8.62 -5.21
CA VAL A 117 -8.18 -8.51 -5.83
C VAL A 117 -7.73 -9.89 -6.35
N PRO A 118 -7.51 -10.05 -7.66
CA PRO A 118 -7.23 -11.36 -8.24
C PRO A 118 -5.83 -11.91 -7.92
N ASP A 119 -4.82 -11.04 -7.77
CA ASP A 119 -3.45 -11.42 -7.44
C ASP A 119 -3.09 -10.89 -6.05
N PHE A 120 -3.42 -11.67 -5.03
CA PHE A 120 -3.17 -11.34 -3.64
C PHE A 120 -2.08 -12.23 -3.04
N TYR A 121 -1.10 -11.60 -2.39
CA TYR A 121 -0.09 -12.27 -1.59
C TYR A 121 -0.02 -11.63 -0.21
N CYS A 122 -0.08 -12.48 0.82
CA CYS A 122 0.16 -12.09 2.19
C CYS A 122 1.03 -13.14 2.87
N GLY A 123 2.20 -12.70 3.34
CA GLY A 123 3.17 -13.58 3.96
C GLY A 123 4.35 -12.81 4.52
N ASP A 124 5.16 -13.46 5.33
CA ASP A 124 6.46 -12.90 5.69
C ASP A 124 7.45 -13.18 4.57
N PHE A 125 8.23 -12.16 4.19
CA PHE A 125 9.40 -12.42 3.36
C PHE A 125 10.37 -13.18 4.24
N GLU A 126 10.46 -14.50 4.09
CA GLU A 126 11.70 -15.19 4.42
C GLU A 126 12.79 -14.45 3.64
N THR A 127 13.71 -13.81 4.36
CA THR A 127 14.77 -13.01 3.78
C THR A 127 15.64 -13.90 2.89
N THR A 128 15.30 -14.00 1.63
CA THR A 128 16.30 -14.21 0.59
C THR A 128 16.87 -12.84 0.30
N THR A 129 17.90 -12.50 1.07
CA THR A 129 18.92 -11.53 0.66
C THR A 129 19.37 -11.89 -0.75
N ASN A 130 18.83 -11.21 -1.75
CA ASN A 130 19.48 -11.10 -3.05
C ASN A 130 19.85 -9.63 -3.22
N ASP A 131 21.07 -9.33 -2.78
CA ASP A 131 21.96 -8.42 -3.51
C ASP A 131 21.81 -8.66 -5.02
N LYS A 132 21.53 -7.58 -5.76
CA LYS A 132 22.11 -7.27 -7.07
C LYS A 132 21.73 -5.86 -7.52
#